data_AF-A0A3N5WFU6-F1
#
_entry.id   AF-A0A3N5WFU6-F1
#
_cell.length_a   1.000
_cell.length_b   1.000
_cell.length_c   1.000
_cell.angle_alpha   90.00
_cell.angle_beta   90.00
_cell.angle_gamma   90.00
#
_symmetry.space_group_name_H-M   'P 1'
#
loop_
_entity.id
_entity.type
_entity.pdbx_description
1 polymer ?
#
loop_
_entity_poly.entity_id
_entity_poly.type
_entity_poly.pdbx_seq_one_letter_code
_entity_poly.pdbx_strand_id
1 'polypeptide(L)'
;MRSLWSRSAIFRFLLTAAVIYFVLRLAMDVAYLVINLQQYGGRTDLTDYLTAADNFQNRLPLYAPGPVKVWEFYRYSPFFAMVFAPFLRVSPVTAMVLHTLLHLVVYALLYLAWVRLFSRLGLARAAEVLAWSLPLWLVFDGFWSDLALLNIYILTALIATLLLEAVLFEETGWALLWLSILLQVKPQWAFPLVVPLLFGRWKFIIKLVALAALVYLAVAGGVLFNAGPRYGLEQYRDYFRLHLNMPA
;
A
#
# COMPACT_ATOMS: atom_id res chain seq x y z
N MET A 1 7.65 21.13 -14.95
CA MET A 1 8.20 21.72 -13.69
C MET A 1 9.19 22.85 -13.92
N ARG A 2 10.37 22.65 -14.52
CA ARG A 2 11.37 23.73 -14.72
C ARG A 2 10.80 24.98 -15.40
N SER A 3 9.99 24.81 -16.44
CA SER A 3 9.30 25.92 -17.12
C SER A 3 8.23 26.61 -16.26
N LEU A 4 7.58 25.91 -15.33
CA LEU A 4 6.57 26.52 -14.45
C LEU A 4 7.25 27.35 -13.37
N TRP A 5 8.32 26.79 -12.78
CA TRP A 5 9.14 27.49 -11.81
C TRP A 5 9.72 28.78 -12.37
N SER A 6 10.24 28.80 -13.60
CA SER A 6 10.79 30.03 -14.19
C SER A 6 9.72 31.06 -14.55
N ARG A 7 8.54 30.63 -15.03
CA ARG A 7 7.52 31.52 -15.61
C ARG A 7 6.48 32.04 -14.63
N SER A 8 6.19 31.36 -13.51
CA SER A 8 5.11 31.75 -12.60
C SER A 8 5.62 32.06 -11.19
N ALA A 9 5.52 33.33 -10.78
CA ALA A 9 5.79 33.74 -9.41
C ALA A 9 4.82 33.09 -8.39
N ILE A 10 3.55 32.93 -8.79
CA ILE A 10 2.52 32.30 -7.95
C ILE A 10 2.89 30.84 -7.69
N PHE A 11 3.25 30.08 -8.73
CA PHE A 11 3.68 28.70 -8.57
C PHE A 11 4.87 28.57 -7.62
N ARG A 12 5.89 29.43 -7.77
CA ARG A 12 7.06 29.45 -6.88
C ARG A 12 6.67 29.70 -5.44
N PHE A 13 5.83 30.71 -5.19
CA PHE A 13 5.37 31.03 -3.84
C PHE A 13 4.62 29.85 -3.21
N LEU A 14 3.64 29.28 -3.92
CA LEU A 14 2.86 28.15 -3.44
C LEU A 14 3.73 26.92 -3.17
N LEU A 15 4.66 26.60 -4.08
CA LEU A 15 5.55 25.46 -3.90
C LEU A 15 6.48 25.66 -2.70
N THR A 16 7.06 26.84 -2.54
CA THR A 16 7.91 27.15 -1.38
C THR A 16 7.13 27.05 -0.08
N ALA A 17 5.92 27.61 -0.01
CA ALA A 17 5.07 27.51 1.16
C ALA A 17 4.71 26.04 1.47
N ALA A 18 4.38 25.25 0.46
CA ALA A 18 4.07 23.83 0.60
C ALA A 18 5.28 23.00 1.06
N VAL A 19 6.49 23.31 0.59
CA VAL A 19 7.73 22.67 1.06
C VAL A 19 8.01 23.02 2.53
N ILE A 20 7.86 24.29 2.92
CA ILE A 20 7.99 24.71 4.32
C ILE A 20 6.99 23.96 5.19
N TYR A 21 5.72 23.93 4.78
CA TYR A 21 4.68 23.16 5.47
C TYR A 21 5.07 21.68 5.58
N PHE A 22 5.51 21.05 4.49
CA PHE A 22 5.88 19.64 4.46
C PHE A 22 7.00 19.34 5.47
N VAL A 23 8.04 20.17 5.53
CA VAL A 23 9.15 19.99 6.47
C VAL A 23 8.68 20.16 7.92
N LEU A 24 7.90 21.20 8.21
CA LEU A 24 7.37 21.44 9.55
C LEU A 24 6.43 20.31 9.99
N ARG A 25 5.53 19.88 9.09
CA ARG A 25 4.59 18.79 9.36
C ARG A 25 5.31 17.47 9.56
N LEU A 26 6.31 17.15 8.75
CA LEU A 26 7.14 15.96 8.94
C LEU A 26 7.84 15.96 10.31
N ALA A 27 8.38 17.10 10.74
CA ALA A 27 8.98 17.21 12.07
C ALA A 27 7.96 16.97 13.19
N MET A 28 6.73 17.51 13.03
CA MET A 28 5.63 17.28 13.97
C MET A 28 5.21 15.81 14.01
N ASP A 29 5.09 15.14 12.86
CA ASP A 29 4.70 13.73 12.80
C ASP A 29 5.79 12.82 13.37
N VAL A 30 7.07 13.12 13.16
CA VAL A 30 8.16 12.41 13.82
C VAL A 30 8.07 12.56 15.35
N ALA A 31 7.82 13.78 15.84
CA ALA A 31 7.64 14.01 17.27
C ALA A 31 6.40 13.25 17.81
N TYR A 32 5.30 13.25 17.06
CA TYR A 32 4.09 12.49 17.39
C TYR A 32 4.36 10.99 17.48
N LEU A 33 5.05 10.41 16.49
CA LEU A 33 5.40 8.98 16.49
C LEU A 33 6.28 8.60 17.67
N VAL A 34 7.25 9.44 18.04
CA VAL A 34 8.09 9.22 19.24
C VAL A 34 7.25 9.26 20.52
N ILE A 35 6.36 10.24 20.66
CA ILE A 35 5.45 10.34 21.82
C ILE A 35 4.51 9.13 21.86
N ASN A 36 3.96 8.73 20.71
CA ASN A 36 3.06 7.59 20.60
C ASN A 36 3.75 6.30 21.06
N LEU A 37 4.99 6.09 20.62
CA LEU A 37 5.80 4.95 21.05
C LEU A 37 6.06 4.96 22.56
N GLN A 38 6.40 6.11 23.15
CA GLN A 38 6.73 6.23 24.57
C GLN A 38 5.51 6.12 25.50
N GLN A 39 4.39 6.74 25.13
CA GLN A 39 3.22 6.89 26.01
C GLN A 39 2.13 5.85 25.76
N TYR A 40 1.95 5.43 24.50
CA TYR A 40 0.84 4.56 24.09
C TYR A 40 1.32 3.21 23.55
N GLY A 41 2.62 2.90 23.70
CA GLY A 41 3.21 1.66 23.23
C GLY A 41 3.25 1.53 21.71
N GLY A 42 3.13 2.63 20.96
CA GLY A 42 3.24 2.62 19.51
C GLY A 42 1.99 2.13 18.78
N ARG A 43 0.78 2.28 19.34
CA ARG A 43 -0.47 1.86 18.67
C ARG A 43 -0.63 2.57 17.33
N THR A 44 -0.35 1.82 16.27
CA THR A 44 -0.33 2.20 14.86
C THR A 44 -0.69 0.96 14.04
N ASP A 45 -1.03 1.12 12.76
CA ASP A 45 -1.25 -0.01 11.86
C ASP A 45 0.01 -0.90 11.75
N LEU A 46 1.21 -0.30 11.85
CA LEU A 46 2.46 -1.07 11.89
C LEU A 46 2.47 -2.06 13.06
N THR A 47 1.96 -1.67 14.22
CA THR A 47 1.87 -2.55 15.39
C THR A 47 0.94 -3.74 15.12
N ASP A 48 -0.19 -3.53 14.43
CA ASP A 48 -1.06 -4.64 14.01
C ASP A 48 -0.32 -5.61 13.06
N TYR A 49 0.52 -5.09 12.17
CA TYR A 49 1.30 -5.92 11.24
C TYR A 49 2.38 -6.72 11.97
N LEU A 50 3.07 -6.11 12.93
CA LEU A 50 4.10 -6.77 13.72
C LEU A 50 3.49 -7.78 14.69
N THR A 51 2.36 -7.48 15.33
CA THR A 51 1.63 -8.44 16.17
C THR A 51 1.16 -9.63 15.34
N ALA A 52 0.62 -9.41 14.15
CA ALA A 52 0.24 -10.52 13.27
C ALA A 52 1.45 -11.36 12.82
N ALA A 53 2.58 -10.71 12.54
CA ALA A 53 3.82 -11.41 12.20
C ALA A 53 4.34 -12.26 13.38
N ASP A 54 4.26 -11.75 14.61
CA ASP A 54 4.65 -12.48 15.82
C ASP A 54 3.72 -13.67 16.06
N ASN A 55 2.40 -13.46 15.97
CA ASN A 55 1.42 -14.54 16.03
C ASN A 55 1.70 -15.59 14.95
N PHE A 56 2.06 -15.17 13.73
CA PHE A 56 2.43 -16.08 12.66
C PHE A 56 3.64 -16.94 13.00
N GLN A 57 4.73 -16.36 13.51
CA GLN A 57 5.93 -17.11 13.90
C GLN A 57 5.64 -18.09 15.05
N ASN A 58 4.79 -17.69 15.99
CA ASN A 58 4.43 -18.50 17.15
C ASN A 58 3.24 -19.45 16.89
N ARG A 59 2.73 -19.50 15.65
CA ARG A 59 1.55 -20.30 15.25
C ARG A 59 0.30 -20.01 16.11
N LEU A 60 0.16 -18.77 16.57
CA LEU A 60 -1.02 -18.26 17.26
C LEU A 60 -2.05 -17.75 16.25
N PRO A 61 -3.36 -17.72 16.58
CA PRO A 61 -4.37 -17.21 15.67
C PRO A 61 -4.07 -15.79 15.18
N LEU A 62 -4.18 -15.54 13.87
CA LEU A 62 -4.05 -14.20 13.28
C LEU A 62 -5.34 -13.39 13.41
N TYR A 63 -6.48 -14.07 13.43
CA TYR A 63 -7.81 -13.47 13.39
C TYR A 63 -8.57 -13.82 14.66
N ALA A 64 -9.26 -12.82 15.23
CA ALA A 64 -10.07 -13.03 16.42
C ALA A 64 -11.29 -13.94 16.11
N PRO A 65 -11.65 -14.88 17.00
CA PRO A 65 -12.86 -15.67 16.83
C PRO A 65 -14.12 -14.83 17.16
N GLY A 66 -15.12 -14.88 16.27
CA GLY A 66 -16.43 -14.26 16.49
C GLY A 66 -16.65 -12.92 15.76
N PRO A 67 -17.82 -12.28 15.94
CA PRO A 67 -18.13 -11.00 15.31
C PRO A 67 -17.19 -9.92 15.85
N VAL A 68 -16.42 -9.30 14.96
CA VAL A 68 -15.43 -8.30 15.35
C VAL A 68 -16.15 -7.02 15.76
N LYS A 69 -16.08 -6.66 17.05
CA LYS A 69 -16.77 -5.49 17.63
C LYS A 69 -15.98 -4.19 17.50
N VAL A 70 -14.71 -4.25 17.09
CA VAL A 70 -13.80 -3.10 17.03
C VAL A 70 -13.15 -3.05 15.65
N TRP A 71 -13.02 -1.87 15.08
CA TRP A 71 -12.42 -1.69 13.75
C TRP A 71 -10.89 -1.89 13.74
N GLU A 72 -10.22 -1.97 14.88
CA GLU A 72 -8.77 -2.09 14.98
C GLU A 72 -8.34 -3.55 15.12
N PHE A 73 -8.11 -4.22 14.00
CA PHE A 73 -7.60 -5.59 13.95
C PHE A 73 -6.97 -5.91 12.60
N TYR A 74 -6.14 -6.95 12.57
CA TYR A 74 -5.46 -7.42 11.38
C TYR A 74 -6.43 -7.96 10.31
N ARG A 75 -6.38 -7.39 9.08
CA ARG A 75 -7.32 -7.73 7.99
C ARG A 75 -6.63 -8.24 6.72
N TYR A 76 -5.35 -8.54 6.80
CA TYR A 76 -4.52 -8.89 5.64
C TYR A 76 -4.40 -10.41 5.53
N SER A 77 -3.97 -10.90 4.37
CA SER A 77 -3.79 -12.34 4.16
C SER A 77 -2.69 -12.90 5.08
N PRO A 78 -2.69 -14.21 5.39
CA PRO A 78 -1.62 -14.82 6.19
C PRO A 78 -0.21 -14.61 5.59
N PHE A 79 -0.09 -14.49 4.26
CA PHE A 79 1.16 -14.16 3.59
C PHE A 79 1.71 -12.80 4.01
N PHE A 80 0.84 -11.81 4.23
CA PHE A 80 1.27 -10.48 4.65
C PHE A 80 1.93 -10.51 6.03
N ALA A 81 1.40 -11.30 6.98
CA ALA A 81 2.03 -11.50 8.29
C ALA A 81 3.42 -12.16 8.16
N MET A 82 3.52 -13.18 7.28
CA MET A 82 4.80 -13.84 6.99
C MET A 82 5.85 -12.88 6.42
N VAL A 83 5.46 -11.96 5.52
CA VAL A 83 6.37 -10.95 4.95
C VAL A 83 6.84 -9.93 5.98
N PHE A 84 6.04 -9.66 7.02
CA PHE A 84 6.44 -8.77 8.11
C PHE A 84 7.34 -9.43 9.17
N ALA A 85 7.42 -10.76 9.18
CA ALA A 85 8.21 -11.53 10.14
C ALA A 85 9.71 -11.13 10.24
N PRO A 86 10.41 -10.70 9.17
CA PRO A 86 11.78 -10.18 9.28
C PRO A 86 11.90 -8.92 10.13
N PHE A 87 10.86 -8.07 10.19
CA PHE A 87 10.89 -6.83 10.99
C PHE A 87 10.83 -7.07 12.50
N LEU A 88 10.45 -8.28 12.94
CA LEU A 88 10.54 -8.68 14.35
C LEU A 88 11.98 -8.76 14.85
N ARG A 89 12.97 -8.81 13.94
CA ARG A 89 14.40 -8.90 14.28
C ARG A 89 15.05 -7.54 14.55
N VAL A 90 14.33 -6.44 14.34
CA VAL A 90 14.83 -5.09 14.60
C VAL A 90 14.05 -4.47 15.75
N SER A 91 14.60 -3.41 16.37
CA SER A 91 13.87 -2.70 17.41
C SER A 91 12.59 -2.06 16.85
N PRO A 92 11.52 -1.88 17.65
CA PRO A 92 10.31 -1.18 17.22
C PRO A 92 10.60 0.21 16.65
N VAL A 93 11.56 0.94 17.25
CA VAL A 93 12.02 2.25 16.74
C VAL A 93 12.60 2.12 15.34
N THR A 94 13.44 1.12 15.10
CA THR A 94 14.04 0.88 13.78
C THR A 94 12.98 0.53 12.75
N ALA A 95 12.04 -0.36 13.08
CA ALA A 95 10.93 -0.70 12.19
C ALA A 95 10.09 0.54 11.85
N MET A 96 9.75 1.35 12.85
CA MET A 96 9.02 2.60 12.68
C MET A 96 9.74 3.56 11.72
N VAL A 97 11.04 3.81 11.94
CA VAL A 97 11.85 4.68 11.08
C VAL A 97 11.91 4.16 9.64
N LEU A 98 12.16 2.85 9.46
CA LEU A 98 12.19 2.24 8.13
C LEU A 98 10.85 2.40 7.41
N HIS A 99 9.74 2.21 8.12
CA HIS A 99 8.40 2.39 7.56
C HIS A 99 8.11 3.86 7.23
N THR A 100 8.45 4.82 8.09
CA THR A 100 8.32 6.26 7.80
C THR A 100 9.09 6.63 6.52
N LEU A 101 10.34 6.19 6.40
CA LEU A 101 11.15 6.43 5.20
C LEU A 101 10.53 5.78 3.96
N LEU A 102 10.02 4.56 4.09
CA LEU A 102 9.31 3.87 3.00
C LEU A 102 8.11 4.69 2.53
N HIS A 103 7.29 5.24 3.43
CA HIS A 103 6.13 6.06 3.05
C HIS A 103 6.55 7.32 2.29
N LEU A 104 7.60 8.01 2.72
CA LEU A 104 8.13 9.19 2.03
C LEU A 104 8.60 8.85 0.61
N VAL A 105 9.34 7.75 0.47
CA VAL A 105 9.83 7.27 -0.83
C VAL A 105 8.65 6.87 -1.72
N VAL A 106 7.71 6.08 -1.20
CA VAL A 106 6.52 5.65 -1.93
C VAL A 106 5.68 6.84 -2.36
N TYR A 107 5.55 7.88 -1.54
CA TYR A 107 4.80 9.07 -1.88
C TYR A 107 5.41 9.84 -3.06
N ALA A 108 6.73 9.97 -3.07
CA ALA A 108 7.45 10.54 -4.19
C ALA A 108 7.34 9.66 -5.45
N LEU A 109 7.50 8.34 -5.30
CA LEU A 109 7.39 7.38 -6.41
C LEU A 109 5.99 7.37 -7.02
N LEU A 110 4.93 7.52 -6.21
CA LEU A 110 3.56 7.60 -6.68
C LEU A 110 3.37 8.83 -7.58
N TYR A 111 3.88 9.99 -7.16
CA TYR A 111 3.85 11.19 -7.99
C TYR A 111 4.57 10.97 -9.33
N LEU A 112 5.78 10.38 -9.28
CA LEU A 112 6.58 10.09 -10.47
C LEU A 112 5.93 9.06 -11.39
N ALA A 113 5.25 8.06 -10.83
CA ALA A 113 4.51 7.06 -11.59
C ALA A 113 3.38 7.70 -12.41
N TRP A 114 2.64 8.66 -11.83
CA TRP A 114 1.62 9.41 -12.57
C TRP A 114 2.22 10.32 -13.66
N VAL A 115 3.35 10.99 -13.39
CA VAL A 115 4.08 11.76 -14.42
C VAL A 115 4.46 10.86 -15.59
N ARG A 116 5.05 9.69 -15.31
CA ARG A 116 5.43 8.71 -16.32
C ARG A 116 4.22 8.22 -17.11
N LEU A 117 3.14 7.85 -16.43
CA LEU A 117 1.92 7.36 -17.05
C LEU A 117 1.31 8.39 -18.01
N PHE A 118 1.15 9.64 -17.59
CA PHE A 118 0.65 10.70 -18.46
C PHE A 118 1.57 10.95 -19.66
N SER A 119 2.88 10.88 -19.46
CA SER A 119 3.83 11.02 -20.57
C SER A 119 3.72 9.87 -21.57
N ARG A 120 3.60 8.61 -21.11
CA ARG A 120 3.44 7.45 -22.00
C ARG A 120 2.11 7.47 -22.76
N LEU A 121 1.06 8.03 -22.16
CA LEU A 121 -0.25 8.20 -22.80
C LEU A 121 -0.33 9.45 -23.70
N GLY A 122 0.72 10.27 -23.78
CA GLY A 122 0.69 11.51 -24.56
C GLY A 122 -0.23 12.60 -23.99
N LEU A 123 -0.59 12.51 -22.70
CA LEU A 123 -1.53 13.41 -22.03
C LEU A 123 -0.80 14.65 -21.49
N ALA A 124 -0.29 15.49 -22.39
CA ALA A 124 0.51 16.67 -22.05
C ALA A 124 -0.21 17.63 -21.08
N ARG A 125 -1.50 17.87 -21.29
CA ARG A 125 -2.31 18.72 -20.40
C ARG A 125 -2.45 18.11 -19.00
N ALA A 126 -2.63 16.80 -18.89
CA ALA A 126 -2.73 16.13 -17.59
C ALA A 126 -1.38 16.21 -16.84
N ALA A 127 -0.27 16.03 -17.53
CA ALA A 127 1.07 16.21 -16.96
C ALA A 127 1.33 17.65 -16.49
N GLU A 128 0.83 18.65 -17.23
CA GLU A 128 0.90 20.05 -16.81
C GLU A 128 0.06 20.32 -15.56
N VAL A 129 -1.19 19.84 -15.52
CA VAL A 129 -2.06 19.95 -14.34
C VAL A 129 -1.43 19.27 -13.12
N LEU A 130 -0.86 18.08 -13.28
CA LEU A 130 -0.15 17.37 -12.21
C LEU A 130 1.07 18.15 -11.70
N ALA A 131 1.79 18.83 -12.60
CA ALA A 131 2.90 19.69 -12.21
C ALA A 131 2.41 20.91 -11.40
N TRP A 132 1.30 21.52 -11.80
CA TRP A 132 0.65 22.59 -11.05
C TRP A 132 0.10 22.16 -9.69
N SER A 133 -0.35 20.90 -9.57
CA SER A 133 -0.88 20.35 -8.33
C SER A 133 0.21 19.86 -7.37
N LEU A 134 1.51 20.00 -7.69
CA LEU A 134 2.59 19.59 -6.78
C LEU A 134 2.50 20.24 -5.39
N PRO A 135 2.21 21.56 -5.24
CA PRO A 135 2.03 22.14 -3.91
C PRO A 135 0.89 21.47 -3.14
N LEU A 136 -0.24 21.19 -3.80
CA LEU A 136 -1.36 20.48 -3.21
C LEU A 136 -0.98 19.04 -2.82
N TRP A 137 -0.19 18.36 -3.65
CA TRP A 137 0.34 17.04 -3.36
C TRP A 137 1.15 17.06 -2.05
N LEU A 138 2.03 18.03 -1.85
CA LEU A 138 2.85 18.10 -0.63
C LEU A 138 2.04 18.34 0.66
N VAL A 139 0.88 19.01 0.56
CA VAL A 139 0.03 19.31 1.72
C VAL A 139 -1.18 18.39 1.86
N PHE A 140 -1.26 17.33 1.04
CA PHE A 140 -2.41 16.43 0.99
C PHE A 140 -2.56 15.65 2.31
N ASP A 141 -3.65 15.91 3.02
CA ASP A 141 -3.89 15.39 4.38
C ASP A 141 -3.99 13.86 4.45
N GLY A 142 -4.50 13.21 3.40
CA GLY A 142 -4.58 11.75 3.36
C GLY A 142 -3.22 11.07 3.48
N PHE A 143 -2.17 11.66 2.90
CA PHE A 143 -0.80 11.14 3.07
C PHE A 143 -0.31 11.27 4.51
N TRP A 144 -0.58 12.40 5.16
CA TRP A 144 -0.15 12.64 6.54
C TRP A 144 -0.88 11.73 7.53
N SER A 145 -2.16 11.46 7.28
CA SER A 145 -2.94 10.48 8.04
C SER A 145 -2.35 9.06 7.90
N ASP A 146 -2.03 8.65 6.66
CA ASP A 146 -1.36 7.37 6.41
C ASP A 146 0.01 7.30 7.11
N LEU A 147 0.80 8.38 7.06
CA LEU A 147 2.13 8.44 7.68
C LEU A 147 2.05 8.36 9.21
N ALA A 148 1.12 9.08 9.83
CA ALA A 148 0.95 9.11 11.27
C ALA A 148 0.50 7.75 11.84
N LEU A 149 -0.26 6.98 11.07
CA LEU A 149 -0.70 5.63 11.43
C LEU A 149 0.22 4.53 10.88
N LEU A 150 1.21 4.89 10.04
CA LEU A 150 2.04 3.96 9.27
C LEU A 150 1.21 2.95 8.46
N ASN A 151 0.12 3.44 7.88
CA ASN A 151 -0.83 2.67 7.09
C ASN A 151 -0.31 2.42 5.67
N ILE A 152 -0.43 1.18 5.20
CA ILE A 152 0.02 0.78 3.86
C ILE A 152 -0.82 1.32 2.69
N TYR A 153 -1.83 2.17 2.91
CA TYR A 153 -2.67 2.69 1.82
C TYR A 153 -1.86 3.40 0.75
N ILE A 154 -0.88 4.24 1.11
CA ILE A 154 -0.04 4.90 0.11
C ILE A 154 0.80 3.92 -0.73
N LEU A 155 1.29 2.84 -0.11
CA LEU A 155 1.95 1.74 -0.82
C LEU A 155 0.98 1.00 -1.73
N THR A 156 -0.23 0.75 -1.26
CA THR A 156 -1.31 0.12 -2.02
C THR A 156 -1.70 0.98 -3.23
N ALA A 157 -1.77 2.31 -3.06
CA ALA A 157 -2.04 3.26 -4.14
C ALA A 157 -0.92 3.27 -5.20
N LEU A 158 0.35 3.19 -4.78
CA LEU A 158 1.47 3.03 -5.72
C LEU A 158 1.36 1.72 -6.50
N ILE A 159 1.14 0.58 -5.82
CA ILE A 159 1.02 -0.72 -6.48
C ILE A 159 -0.18 -0.74 -7.44
N ALA A 160 -1.33 -0.17 -7.05
CA ALA A 160 -2.49 -0.03 -7.93
C ALA A 160 -2.21 0.88 -9.13
N THR A 161 -1.45 1.96 -8.97
CA THR A 161 -1.01 2.81 -10.07
C THR A 161 -0.08 2.07 -11.04
N LEU A 162 0.85 1.27 -10.52
CA LEU A 162 1.74 0.43 -11.33
C LEU A 162 0.97 -0.70 -12.05
N LEU A 163 -0.04 -1.29 -11.39
CA LEU A 163 -0.95 -2.24 -12.02
C LEU A 163 -1.73 -1.58 -13.16
N LEU A 164 -2.27 -0.39 -12.92
CA LEU A 164 -3.00 0.38 -13.95
C LEU A 164 -2.13 0.62 -15.18
N GLU A 165 -0.89 1.09 -14.99
CA GLU A 165 0.04 1.29 -16.08
C GLU A 165 0.31 -0.03 -16.83
N ALA A 166 0.68 -1.09 -16.14
CA ALA A 166 0.98 -2.38 -16.76
C ALA A 166 -0.21 -2.94 -17.54
N VAL A 167 -1.43 -2.77 -17.01
CA VAL A 167 -2.67 -3.22 -17.65
C VAL A 167 -3.01 -2.38 -18.88
N LEU A 168 -2.85 -1.05 -18.82
CA LEU A 168 -3.08 -0.16 -19.96
C LEU A 168 -2.17 -0.49 -21.15
N PHE A 169 -0.95 -0.94 -20.88
CA PHE A 169 0.03 -1.33 -21.90
C PHE A 169 0.10 -2.85 -22.14
N GLU A 170 -0.84 -3.63 -21.61
CA GLU A 170 -0.91 -5.10 -21.73
C GLU A 170 0.40 -5.84 -21.33
N GLU A 171 1.19 -5.25 -20.43
CA GLU A 171 2.46 -5.78 -19.90
C GLU A 171 2.19 -6.92 -18.89
N THR A 172 1.87 -8.12 -19.41
CA THR A 172 1.36 -9.26 -18.61
C THR A 172 2.21 -9.59 -17.39
N GLY A 173 3.54 -9.60 -17.52
CA GLY A 173 4.44 -9.95 -16.41
C GLY A 173 4.36 -8.95 -15.24
N TRP A 174 4.42 -7.65 -15.55
CA TRP A 174 4.29 -6.59 -14.54
C TRP A 174 2.88 -6.53 -13.97
N ALA A 175 1.84 -6.68 -14.80
CA ALA A 175 0.47 -6.74 -14.33
C ALA A 175 0.25 -7.91 -13.36
N LEU A 176 0.80 -9.08 -13.66
CA LEU A 176 0.75 -10.25 -12.79
C LEU A 176 1.47 -10.00 -11.47
N LEU A 177 2.67 -9.41 -11.49
CA LEU A 177 3.42 -9.08 -10.27
C LEU A 177 2.61 -8.17 -9.34
N TRP A 178 2.14 -7.03 -9.86
CA TRP A 178 1.43 -6.04 -9.04
C TRP A 178 0.07 -6.55 -8.56
N LEU A 179 -0.66 -7.26 -9.41
CA LEU A 179 -1.92 -7.89 -9.03
C LEU A 179 -1.70 -8.93 -7.92
N SER A 180 -0.67 -9.77 -8.04
CA SER A 180 -0.38 -10.80 -7.05
C SER A 180 -0.08 -10.20 -5.69
N ILE A 181 0.64 -9.07 -5.63
CA ILE A 181 0.88 -8.34 -4.38
C ILE A 181 -0.42 -7.77 -3.83
N LEU A 182 -1.25 -7.09 -4.64
CA LEU A 182 -2.51 -6.51 -4.19
C LEU A 182 -3.47 -7.55 -3.62
N LEU A 183 -3.55 -8.74 -4.21
CA LEU A 183 -4.40 -9.82 -3.73
C LEU A 183 -4.03 -10.31 -2.32
N GLN A 184 -2.77 -10.15 -1.89
CA GLN A 184 -2.34 -10.51 -0.53
C GLN A 184 -2.55 -9.37 0.48
N VAL A 185 -2.68 -8.14 -0.01
CA VAL A 185 -2.71 -6.93 0.80
C VAL A 185 -4.14 -6.39 0.90
N LYS A 186 -4.68 -5.86 -0.19
CA LYS A 186 -6.05 -5.32 -0.25
C LYS A 186 -6.65 -5.64 -1.63
N PRO A 187 -7.32 -6.79 -1.80
CA PRO A 187 -7.81 -7.24 -3.11
C PRO A 187 -8.78 -6.25 -3.77
N GLN A 188 -9.53 -5.46 -2.99
CA GLN A 188 -10.41 -4.42 -3.50
C GLN A 188 -9.70 -3.29 -4.26
N TRP A 189 -8.37 -3.14 -4.08
CA TRP A 189 -7.56 -2.19 -4.85
C TRP A 189 -7.13 -2.72 -6.22
N ALA A 190 -7.53 -3.93 -6.60
CA ALA A 190 -7.38 -4.46 -7.96
C ALA A 190 -8.37 -3.86 -8.98
N PHE A 191 -9.03 -2.73 -8.66
CA PHE A 191 -9.92 -1.99 -9.56
C PHE A 191 -9.32 -1.63 -10.94
N PRO A 192 -7.98 -1.47 -11.12
CA PRO A 192 -7.44 -1.22 -12.47
C PRO A 192 -7.77 -2.32 -13.48
N LEU A 193 -8.11 -3.55 -13.05
CA LEU A 193 -8.57 -4.62 -13.94
C LEU A 193 -9.91 -4.32 -14.64
N VAL A 194 -10.68 -3.34 -14.14
CA VAL A 194 -11.91 -2.89 -14.80
C VAL A 194 -11.59 -2.18 -16.12
N VAL A 195 -10.45 -1.51 -16.23
CA VAL A 195 -10.06 -0.78 -17.44
C VAL A 195 -10.03 -1.68 -18.69
N PRO A 196 -9.23 -2.76 -18.74
CA PRO A 196 -9.17 -3.64 -19.91
C PRO A 196 -10.52 -4.33 -20.15
N LEU A 197 -11.32 -4.54 -19.10
CA LEU A 197 -12.65 -5.15 -19.17
C LEU A 197 -13.58 -4.26 -20.00
N LEU A 198 -13.61 -2.96 -19.67
CA LEU A 198 -14.40 -1.96 -20.37
C LEU A 198 -13.96 -1.78 -21.83
N PHE A 199 -12.66 -1.97 -22.12
CA PHE A 199 -12.12 -1.91 -23.49
C PHE A 199 -12.19 -3.25 -24.25
N GLY A 200 -12.89 -4.27 -23.72
CA GLY A 200 -13.10 -5.54 -24.40
C GLY A 200 -11.84 -6.41 -24.55
N ARG A 201 -10.82 -6.21 -23.71
CA ARG A 201 -9.53 -6.93 -23.76
C ARG A 201 -9.60 -8.28 -23.05
N TRP A 202 -10.61 -9.09 -23.39
CA TRP A 202 -10.95 -10.34 -22.69
C TRP A 202 -9.82 -11.37 -22.64
N LYS A 203 -9.08 -11.55 -23.74
CA LYS A 203 -7.96 -12.51 -23.81
C LYS A 203 -6.87 -12.18 -22.79
N PHE A 204 -6.52 -10.90 -22.66
CA PHE A 204 -5.54 -10.43 -21.71
C PHE A 204 -6.01 -10.66 -20.27
N ILE A 205 -7.26 -10.28 -19.97
CA ILE A 205 -7.83 -10.42 -18.61
C ILE A 205 -7.92 -11.87 -18.19
N ILE A 206 -8.46 -12.76 -19.04
CA ILE A 206 -8.61 -14.18 -18.72
C ILE A 206 -7.23 -14.79 -18.43
N LYS A 207 -6.23 -14.48 -19.27
CA LYS A 207 -4.85 -14.93 -19.05
C LYS A 207 -4.29 -14.40 -17.72
N LEU A 208 -4.48 -13.11 -17.43
CA LEU A 208 -3.98 -12.48 -16.21
C LEU A 208 -4.64 -13.07 -14.95
N VAL A 209 -5.97 -13.27 -14.97
CA VAL A 209 -6.72 -13.87 -13.86
C VAL A 209 -6.30 -15.31 -13.62
N ALA A 210 -6.15 -16.12 -14.69
CA ALA A 210 -5.70 -17.50 -14.56
C ALA A 210 -4.29 -17.58 -13.95
N LEU A 211 -3.36 -16.74 -14.42
CA LEU A 211 -2.01 -16.68 -13.86
C LEU A 211 -2.01 -16.17 -12.41
N ALA A 212 -2.82 -15.16 -12.09
CA ALA A 212 -2.93 -14.63 -10.73
C ALA A 212 -3.50 -15.67 -9.76
N ALA A 213 -4.46 -16.49 -10.20
CA ALA A 213 -4.96 -17.61 -9.40
C ALA A 213 -3.86 -18.64 -9.11
N LEU A 214 -3.05 -19.00 -10.11
CA LEU A 214 -1.92 -19.90 -9.92
C LEU A 214 -0.87 -19.31 -8.96
N VAL A 215 -0.53 -18.03 -9.09
CA VAL A 215 0.39 -17.35 -8.18
C VAL A 215 -0.19 -17.29 -6.76
N TYR A 216 -1.48 -17.01 -6.61
CA TYR A 216 -2.15 -17.00 -5.31
C TYR A 216 -2.06 -18.36 -4.62
N LEU A 217 -2.31 -19.45 -5.36
CA LEU A 217 -2.15 -20.82 -4.86
C LEU A 217 -0.71 -21.13 -4.48
N ALA A 218 0.27 -20.68 -5.29
CA ALA A 218 1.68 -20.84 -4.97
C ALA A 218 2.09 -20.08 -3.71
N VAL A 219 1.60 -18.84 -3.54
CA VAL A 219 1.81 -18.02 -2.35
C VAL A 219 1.21 -18.67 -1.11
N ALA A 220 -0.04 -19.15 -1.21
CA ALA A 220 -0.69 -19.89 -0.13
C ALA A 220 0.08 -21.18 0.20
N GLY A 221 0.53 -21.92 -0.82
CA GLY A 221 1.40 -23.09 -0.65
C GLY A 221 2.70 -22.75 0.08
N GLY A 222 3.32 -21.62 -0.24
CA GLY A 222 4.52 -21.11 0.46
C GLY A 222 4.26 -20.80 1.94
N VAL A 223 3.11 -20.20 2.26
CA VAL A 223 2.68 -19.99 3.65
C VAL A 223 2.49 -21.32 4.39
N LEU A 224 1.78 -22.27 3.78
CA LEU A 224 1.54 -23.60 4.35
C LEU A 224 2.85 -24.36 4.57
N PHE A 225 3.79 -24.26 3.63
CA PHE A 225 5.11 -24.86 3.74
C PHE A 225 5.92 -24.24 4.89
N ASN A 226 5.89 -22.91 5.03
CA ASN A 226 6.66 -22.20 6.05
C ASN A 226 6.09 -22.39 7.46
N ALA A 227 4.79 -22.20 7.66
CA ALA A 227 4.18 -22.23 8.99
C ALA A 227 3.67 -23.61 9.41
N GLY A 228 3.56 -24.54 8.47
CA GLY A 228 2.97 -25.87 8.64
C GLY A 228 1.56 -25.93 8.04
N PRO A 229 1.19 -27.05 7.38
CA PRO A 229 -0.01 -27.13 6.55
C PRO A 229 -1.30 -26.94 7.34
N ARG A 230 -1.37 -27.49 8.57
CA ARG A 230 -2.54 -27.35 9.43
C ARG A 230 -2.79 -25.90 9.82
N TYR A 231 -1.77 -25.24 10.38
CA TYR A 231 -1.87 -23.85 10.81
C TYR A 231 -2.16 -22.93 9.62
N GLY A 232 -1.42 -23.06 8.51
CA GLY A 232 -1.63 -22.24 7.32
C GLY A 232 -3.04 -22.36 6.73
N LEU A 233 -3.59 -23.58 6.65
CA LEU A 233 -4.95 -23.81 6.18
C LEU A 233 -6.00 -23.20 7.12
N GLU A 234 -5.81 -23.34 8.43
CA GLU A 234 -6.67 -22.72 9.45
C GLU A 234 -6.69 -21.20 9.30
N GLN A 235 -5.52 -20.55 9.13
CA GLN A 235 -5.45 -19.10 8.93
C GLN A 235 -6.12 -18.64 7.64
N TYR A 236 -5.93 -19.32 6.49
CA TYR A 236 -6.62 -18.95 5.26
C TYR A 236 -8.13 -19.12 5.36
N ARG A 237 -8.61 -20.20 6.00
CA ARG A 237 -10.03 -20.40 6.25
C ARG A 237 -10.63 -19.26 7.07
N ASP A 238 -9.93 -18.84 8.12
CA ASP A 238 -10.40 -17.79 9.01
C ASP A 238 -10.29 -16.39 8.34
N TYR A 239 -9.29 -16.16 7.49
CA TYR A 239 -9.19 -14.98 6.62
C TYR A 239 -10.39 -14.84 5.66
N PHE A 240 -10.80 -15.94 5.02
CA PHE A 240 -11.97 -15.91 4.13
C PHE A 240 -13.28 -15.71 4.91
N ARG A 241 -13.44 -16.37 6.06
CA ARG A 241 -14.60 -16.14 6.94
C ARG A 241 -14.70 -14.69 7.39
N LEU A 242 -13.57 -14.08 7.72
CA LEU A 242 -13.52 -12.67 8.10
C LEU A 242 -14.13 -11.78 7.00
N HIS A 243 -13.73 -11.98 5.74
CA HIS A 243 -14.24 -11.19 4.62
C HIS A 243 -15.72 -11.43 4.32
N LEU A 244 -16.21 -12.67 4.53
CA LEU A 244 -17.63 -13.00 4.35
C LEU A 244 -18.53 -12.41 5.45
N ASN A 245 -17.99 -12.17 6.64
CA ASN A 245 -18.74 -11.72 7.82
C ASN A 245 -18.60 -10.21 8.09
N MET A 246 -17.83 -9.47 7.28
CA MET A 246 -17.77 -8.01 7.40
C MET A 246 -19.09 -7.41 6.92
N PRO A 247 -19.75 -6.54 7.72
CA PRO A 247 -20.92 -5.80 7.25
C PRO A 247 -20.52 -4.94 6.03
N ALA A 248 -21.35 -4.99 4.99
CA ALA A 248 -21.20 -4.23 3.76
C ALA A 248 -21.29 -2.71 4.01
#